data_AF-A0AAV4JWI4-F1
#
_entry.id   AF-A0AAV4JWI4-F1
#
_cell.length_a   1.000
_cell.length_b   1.000
_cell.length_c   1.000
_cell.angle_alpha   90.00
_cell.angle_beta   90.00
_cell.angle_gamma   90.00
#
_symmetry.space_group_name_H-M   'P 1'
#
loop_
_entity.id
_entity.type
_entity.pdbx_description
1 polymer ?
#
loop_
_entity_poly.entity_id
_entity_poly.type
_entity_poly.pdbx_seq_one_letter_code
_entity_poly.pdbx_strand_id
1 'polypeptide(L)'
;MGGLLTLLCGGFRQILPVIRQGTRANIVDACLKSSSLWRLVQQYTLTTNMRVALQADERAEMFANKLLRLGNGETDTVQSPDYVSLLNFGTPAENIDIPLDRIYPQILNNYENHT
;
A
#
# COMPACT_ATOMS: atom_id res chain seq x y z
N MET A 1 7.22 30.96 14.73
CA MET A 1 6.81 29.91 15.69
C MET A 1 5.32 29.69 15.51
N GLY A 2 4.94 28.60 14.84
CA GLY A 2 3.55 28.15 14.74
C GLY A 2 3.30 27.10 15.82
N GLY A 3 2.40 27.38 16.76
CA GLY A 3 2.09 26.53 17.92
C GLY A 3 0.99 25.51 17.66
N LEU A 4 0.81 25.07 16.41
CA LEU A 4 -0.24 24.10 16.07
C LEU A 4 0.24 22.68 16.30
N LEU A 5 -0.44 21.97 17.20
CA LEU A 5 -0.30 20.52 17.31
C LEU A 5 -0.66 19.88 15.98
N THR A 6 0.31 19.24 15.33
CA THR A 6 0.14 18.57 14.04
C THR A 6 0.29 17.07 14.23
N LEU A 7 -0.72 16.31 13.83
CA LEU A 7 -0.67 14.86 13.78
C LEU A 7 -0.57 14.42 12.30
N LEU A 8 0.47 13.67 11.98
CA LEU A 8 0.68 13.11 10.65
C LEU A 8 0.31 11.62 10.68
N CYS A 9 -0.69 11.25 9.89
CA CYS A 9 -1.18 9.88 9.79
C CYS A 9 -0.98 9.37 8.36
N GLY A 10 -0.47 8.15 8.21
CA GLY A 10 -0.26 7.54 6.90
C GLY A 10 0.78 6.43 6.97
N GLY A 11 0.87 5.63 5.91
CA GLY A 11 1.88 4.59 5.78
C GLY A 11 2.95 4.99 4.77
N PHE A 12 4.22 4.99 5.17
CA PHE A 12 5.34 5.24 4.23
C PHE A 12 5.59 4.10 3.23
N ARG A 13 4.79 3.02 3.31
CA ARG A 13 4.69 1.96 2.30
C ARG A 13 3.71 2.31 1.17
N GLN A 14 3.15 3.51 1.17
CA GLN A 14 2.36 4.07 0.07
C GLN A 14 3.27 4.69 -1.00
N ILE A 15 2.67 5.09 -2.12
CA ILE A 15 3.36 5.66 -3.29
C ILE A 15 4.13 6.92 -2.87
N LEU A 16 5.34 7.08 -3.43
CA LEU A 16 6.18 8.26 -3.22
C LEU A 16 5.53 9.53 -3.79
N PRO A 17 5.94 10.73 -3.33
CA PRO A 17 5.48 11.98 -3.91
C PRO A 17 5.75 12.03 -5.42
N VAL A 18 4.75 12.46 -6.20
CA VAL A 18 4.88 12.59 -7.65
C VAL A 18 5.51 13.95 -7.98
N ILE A 19 6.72 13.93 -8.52
CA ILE A 19 7.41 15.12 -9.05
C ILE A 19 7.41 15.03 -10.57
N ARG A 20 6.70 15.94 -11.24
CA ARG A 20 6.63 15.98 -12.71
C ARG A 20 8.03 16.19 -13.28
N GLN A 21 8.45 15.31 -14.19
CA GLN A 21 9.79 15.32 -14.80
C GLN A 21 10.94 15.29 -13.75
N GLY A 22 10.65 14.87 -12.52
CA GLY A 22 11.63 14.80 -11.44
C GLY A 22 12.51 13.57 -11.54
N THR A 23 13.75 13.70 -11.11
CA THR A 23 14.64 12.56 -10.91
C THR A 23 14.27 11.78 -9.65
N ARG A 24 14.82 10.56 -9.49
CA ARG A 24 14.71 9.80 -8.23
C ARG A 24 15.18 10.61 -7.03
N ALA A 25 16.25 11.41 -7.18
CA ALA A 25 16.74 12.28 -6.11
C ALA A 25 15.71 13.36 -5.73
N ASN A 26 15.03 13.97 -6.71
CA ASN A 26 13.98 14.95 -6.43
C ASN A 26 12.78 14.33 -5.69
N ILE A 27 12.40 13.10 -6.06
CA ILE A 27 11.31 12.38 -5.39
C ILE A 27 11.67 12.10 -3.93
N VAL A 28 12.91 11.64 -3.68
CA VAL A 28 13.40 11.40 -2.32
C VAL A 28 13.49 12.70 -1.53
N ASP A 29 13.99 13.78 -2.10
CA ASP A 29 14.08 15.09 -1.45
C ASP A 29 12.69 15.65 -1.08
N ALA A 30 11.69 15.40 -1.93
CA ALA A 30 10.30 15.77 -1.65
C ALA A 30 9.62 14.89 -0.58
N CYS A 31 10.22 13.77 -0.18
CA CYS A 31 9.67 12.94 0.88
C CYS A 31 9.70 13.69 2.21
N LEU A 32 8.62 13.61 2.98
CA LEU A 32 8.52 14.21 4.31
C LEU A 32 9.70 13.85 5.23
N LYS A 33 10.22 12.61 5.11
CA LYS A 33 11.38 12.12 5.87
C LYS A 33 12.69 12.82 5.56
N SER A 34 12.80 13.48 4.41
CA SER A 34 13.97 14.25 3.97
C SER A 34 13.94 15.69 4.51
N SER A 35 12.81 16.14 5.06
CA SER A 35 12.70 17.46 5.68
C SER A 35 13.56 17.57 6.94
N SER A 36 14.21 18.72 7.13
CA SER A 36 14.95 19.03 8.36
C SER A 36 14.07 18.98 9.62
N LEU A 37 12.76 19.23 9.47
CA LEU A 37 11.78 19.16 10.54
C LEU A 37 11.48 17.72 10.97
N TRP A 38 11.80 16.71 10.15
CA TRP A 38 11.52 15.31 10.48
C TRP A 38 12.20 14.88 11.80
N ARG A 39 13.35 15.47 12.12
CA ARG A 39 14.06 15.25 13.40
C ARG A 39 13.27 15.68 14.64
N LEU A 40 12.26 16.53 14.46
CA LEU A 40 11.38 17.03 15.52
C LEU A 40 10.09 16.19 15.62
N VAL A 41 9.85 15.27 14.68
CA VAL A 41 8.65 14.45 14.63
C VAL A 41 8.82 13.24 15.56
N GLN A 42 7.97 13.15 16.58
CA GLN A 42 7.84 11.95 17.39
C GLN A 42 7.09 10.87 16.59
N GLN A 43 7.65 9.67 16.54
CA GLN A 43 7.09 8.56 15.77
C GLN A 43 6.33 7.58 16.68
N TYR A 44 5.14 7.18 16.24
CA TYR A 44 4.34 6.12 16.86
C TYR A 44 3.88 5.14 15.78
N THR A 45 3.95 3.85 16.08
CA THR A 45 3.62 2.79 15.11
C THR A 45 2.40 2.02 15.59
N LEU A 46 1.38 1.93 14.73
CA LEU A 46 0.27 1.02 14.92
C LEU A 46 0.68 -0.38 14.45
N THR A 47 0.58 -1.37 15.33
CA THR A 47 0.99 -2.75 15.07
C THR A 47 -0.19 -3.69 14.80
N THR A 48 -1.39 -3.32 15.22
CA THR A 48 -2.59 -4.15 15.06
C THR A 48 -3.32 -3.83 13.77
N ASN A 49 -3.43 -4.80 12.87
CA ASN A 49 -4.31 -4.70 11.70
C ASN A 49 -5.76 -4.99 12.09
N MET A 50 -6.48 -3.94 12.49
CA MET A 50 -7.87 -4.05 12.95
C MET A 50 -8.81 -4.69 11.90
N ARG A 51 -8.55 -4.49 10.60
CA ARG A 51 -9.38 -5.10 9.53
C ARG A 51 -9.35 -6.62 9.59
N VAL A 52 -8.16 -7.18 9.80
CA VAL A 52 -7.94 -8.63 9.91
C VAL A 52 -8.41 -9.14 11.26
N ALA A 53 -8.05 -8.44 12.34
CA ALA A 53 -8.38 -8.85 13.70
C ALA A 53 -9.89 -8.98 13.94
N LEU A 54 -10.71 -8.15 13.28
CA LEU A 54 -12.17 -8.19 13.39
C LEU A 54 -12.82 -9.31 12.54
N GLN A 55 -12.12 -9.85 11.55
CA GLN A 55 -12.68 -10.87 10.64
C GLN A 55 -12.45 -12.30 11.13
N ALA A 56 -11.51 -12.51 12.07
CA ALA A 56 -11.12 -13.84 12.58
C ALA A 56 -10.83 -14.87 11.46
N ASP A 57 -10.32 -14.40 10.31
CA ASP A 57 -9.98 -15.23 9.16
C ASP A 57 -8.45 -15.42 9.08
N GLU A 58 -8.02 -16.66 9.34
CA GLU A 58 -6.61 -17.06 9.29
C GLU A 58 -5.99 -16.79 7.90
N ARG A 59 -6.75 -16.92 6.81
CA ARG A 59 -6.26 -16.64 5.46
C ARG A 59 -6.00 -15.16 5.26
N ALA A 60 -6.88 -14.31 5.79
CA ALA A 60 -6.71 -12.86 5.76
C ALA A 60 -5.48 -12.43 6.58
N GLU A 61 -5.23 -13.09 7.71
CA GLU A 61 -4.04 -12.86 8.54
C GLU A 61 -2.75 -13.26 7.83
N MET A 62 -2.71 -14.47 7.27
CA MET A 62 -1.57 -14.93 6.46
C MET A 62 -1.28 -13.98 5.30
N PHE A 63 -2.32 -13.55 4.59
CA PHE A 63 -2.19 -12.62 3.47
C PHE A 63 -1.69 -11.24 3.92
N ALA A 64 -2.21 -10.70 5.02
CA ALA A 64 -1.79 -9.42 5.56
C ALA A 64 -0.32 -9.43 6.02
N ASN A 65 0.12 -10.51 6.68
CA ASN A 65 1.52 -10.68 7.06
C ASN A 65 2.44 -10.77 5.83
N LYS A 66 1.97 -11.44 4.76
CA LYS A 66 2.69 -11.49 3.49
C LYS A 66 2.84 -10.11 2.84
N LEU A 67 1.76 -9.32 2.80
CA LEU A 67 1.77 -7.94 2.31
C LEU A 67 2.68 -7.04 3.15
N LEU A 68 2.72 -7.23 4.47
CA LEU A 68 3.58 -6.47 5.35
C LEU A 68 5.07 -6.73 5.03
N ARG A 69 5.45 -7.99 4.87
CA ARG A 69 6.81 -8.37 4.46
C ARG A 69 7.19 -7.78 3.10
N LEU A 70 6.28 -7.81 2.13
CA LEU A 70 6.45 -7.16 0.83
C LEU A 70 6.73 -5.67 0.97
N GLY A 71 5.89 -4.97 1.72
CA GLY A 71 6.04 -3.53 1.93
C GLY A 71 7.29 -3.14 2.72
N ASN A 72 7.90 -4.08 3.45
CA ASN A 72 9.19 -3.89 4.12
C ASN A 72 10.39 -4.28 3.23
N GLY A 73 10.17 -4.85 2.04
CA GLY A 73 11.22 -5.34 1.16
C GLY A 73 11.82 -6.67 1.61
N GLU A 74 11.12 -7.46 2.43
CA GLU A 74 11.58 -8.75 2.98
C GLU A 74 11.17 -9.96 2.11
N THR A 75 10.98 -9.73 0.80
CA THR A 75 10.51 -10.72 -0.17
C THR A 75 11.59 -11.08 -1.17
N ASP A 76 11.53 -12.29 -1.70
CA ASP A 76 12.44 -12.75 -2.75
C ASP A 76 12.34 -11.82 -3.98
N THR A 77 13.43 -11.11 -4.25
CA THR A 77 13.56 -10.29 -5.46
C THR A 77 13.85 -11.20 -6.64
N VAL A 78 13.19 -10.95 -7.77
CA VAL A 78 13.43 -11.73 -9.00
C VAL A 78 14.41 -10.95 -9.85
N GLN A 79 15.65 -11.42 -9.92
CA GLN A 79 16.67 -11.03 -10.90
C GLN A 79 17.11 -9.55 -10.89
N SER A 80 16.43 -8.65 -10.16
CA SER A 80 16.73 -7.22 -10.04
C SER A 80 16.08 -6.62 -8.78
N PRO A 81 16.72 -5.63 -8.12
CA PRO A 81 16.17 -4.94 -6.95
C PRO A 81 14.93 -4.09 -7.25
N ASP A 82 14.63 -3.82 -8.52
CA ASP A 82 13.48 -2.99 -8.93
C ASP A 82 12.20 -3.80 -9.13
N TYR A 83 12.28 -5.13 -9.09
CA TYR A 83 11.14 -6.02 -9.32
C TYR A 83 10.91 -6.97 -8.16
N VAL A 84 9.63 -7.23 -7.88
CA VAL A 84 9.22 -8.19 -6.85
C VAL A 84 8.31 -9.26 -7.44
N SER A 85 8.51 -10.51 -7.03
CA SER A 85 7.61 -11.60 -7.40
C SER A 85 6.28 -11.48 -6.70
N LEU A 86 5.20 -11.47 -7.47
CA LEU A 86 3.83 -11.57 -6.96
C LEU A 86 3.26 -12.99 -7.07
N LEU A 87 4.05 -13.98 -7.52
CA LEU A 87 3.56 -15.33 -7.84
C LEU A 87 2.87 -16.02 -6.66
N ASN A 88 3.22 -15.64 -5.44
CA ASN A 88 2.63 -16.21 -4.23
C ASN A 88 1.50 -15.36 -3.63
N PHE A 89 1.09 -14.24 -4.25
CA PHE A 89 0.03 -13.35 -3.74
C PHE A 89 -1.36 -13.66 -4.30
N GLY A 90 -1.44 -14.47 -5.35
CA GLY A 90 -2.71 -14.88 -5.94
C GLY A 90 -2.50 -15.88 -7.06
N THR A 91 -3.60 -16.44 -7.52
CA THR A 91 -3.63 -17.28 -8.71
C THR A 91 -3.88 -16.40 -9.93
N PRO A 92 -3.10 -16.53 -11.02
CA PRO A 92 -3.45 -15.91 -12.30
C PRO A 92 -4.87 -16.33 -12.70
N ALA A 93 -5.70 -15.36 -13.07
CA ALA A 93 -6.99 -15.65 -13.66
C ALA A 93 -6.82 -15.96 -15.15
N GLU A 94 -7.62 -16.88 -15.69
CA GLU A 94 -7.60 -17.22 -17.12
C GLU A 94 -8.07 -16.06 -18.00
N ASN A 95 -9.02 -15.27 -17.49
CA ASN A 95 -9.53 -14.06 -18.12
C ASN A 95 -9.90 -13.00 -17.05
N ILE A 96 -10.22 -11.79 -17.51
CA ILE A 96 -10.58 -10.65 -16.65
C ILE A 96 -11.98 -10.79 -16.04
N ASP A 97 -12.86 -11.60 -16.64
CA ASP A 97 -14.25 -11.76 -16.20
C ASP A 97 -14.31 -12.45 -14.82
N ILE A 98 -13.47 -13.46 -14.60
CA ILE A 98 -13.39 -14.19 -13.32
C ILE A 98 -13.18 -13.25 -12.11
N PRO A 99 -12.12 -12.41 -12.05
CA PRO A 99 -11.94 -11.49 -10.94
C PRO A 99 -12.98 -10.37 -10.92
N LEU A 100 -13.50 -9.93 -12.08
CA LEU A 100 -14.55 -8.89 -12.12
C LEU A 100 -15.83 -9.37 -11.43
N ASP A 101 -16.34 -10.55 -11.79
CA ASP A 101 -17.56 -11.11 -11.18
C ASP A 101 -17.38 -11.37 -9.68
N ARG A 102 -16.17 -11.77 -9.28
CA ARG A 102 -15.86 -12.08 -7.88
C ARG A 102 -15.72 -10.84 -6.99
N ILE A 103 -15.06 -9.79 -7.49
CA ILE A 103 -14.75 -8.58 -6.72
C ILE A 103 -15.88 -7.55 -6.83
N TYR A 104 -16.47 -7.44 -8.01
CA TYR A 104 -17.54 -6.48 -8.32
C TYR A 104 -18.74 -7.21 -8.93
N PRO A 105 -19.39 -8.11 -8.15
CA PRO A 105 -20.62 -8.72 -8.62
C PRO A 105 -21.61 -7.61 -8.96
N GLN A 106 -22.28 -7.71 -10.11
CA GLN A 106 -23.26 -6.73 -10.59
C GLN A 106 -22.67 -5.43 -11.16
N ILE A 107 -21.38 -5.35 -11.49
CA ILE A 107 -20.79 -4.10 -12.04
C ILE A 107 -21.53 -3.59 -13.29
N LEU A 108 -21.96 -4.49 -14.17
CA LEU A 108 -22.73 -4.15 -15.37
C LEU A 108 -24.13 -3.63 -15.01
N ASN A 109 -24.83 -4.33 -14.12
CA ASN A 109 -26.15 -3.91 -13.64
C ASN A 109 -26.09 -2.57 -12.90
N ASN A 110 -25.01 -2.31 -12.17
CA ASN A 110 -24.80 -1.03 -11.52
C ASN A 110 -24.52 0.07 -12.56
N TYR A 111 -23.76 -0.21 -13.62
CA TYR A 111 -23.49 0.76 -14.68
C TYR A 111 -24.76 1.18 -15.42
N GLU A 112 -25.65 0.23 -15.75
CA GLU A 112 -26.88 0.50 -16.49
C GLU A 112 -27.98 1.21 -15.67
N ASN A 113 -27.99 1.04 -14.34
CA ASN A 113 -28.98 1.70 -13.46
C ASN A 113 -28.65 3.17 -13.11
N HIS A 114 -27.63 3.77 -13.73
CA HIS A 114 -27.25 5.18 -13.54
C HIS A 114 -27.61 6.10 -14.72
N THR A 115 -28.44 5.64 -15.65
CA THR A 115 -29.13 6.47 -16.67
C THR A 115 -30.62 6.50 -16.43
#